data_AF-A0A369VWA7-F1
#
_entry.id   AF-A0A369VWA7-F1
#
_cell.length_a   1.000
_cell.length_b   1.000
_cell.length_c   1.000
_cell.angle_alpha   90.00
_cell.angle_beta   90.00
_cell.angle_gamma   90.00
#
_symmetry.space_group_name_H-M   'P 1'
#
loop_
_entity.id
_entity.type
_entity.pdbx_description
1 polymer ?
#
loop_
_entity_poly.entity_id
_entity_poly.type
_entity_poly.pdbx_seq_one_letter_code
_entity_poly.pdbx_strand_id
1 'polypeptide(L)' 'MPRRTLIEALHLLAGVIGTMAVAKAAAWGVPLARVDIWRVAGVCVLVVLLWSVRPLLLAWRADHGDDGALRKLRGNV' A
#
# COMPACT_ATOMS: atom_id res chain seq x y z
N MET A 1 12.78 7.90 7.69
CA MET A 1 11.81 6.84 7.39
C MET A 1 12.52 5.50 7.49
N PRO A 2 12.01 4.56 8.29
CA PRO A 2 12.64 3.27 8.47
C PRO A 2 12.51 2.44 7.18
N ARG A 3 13.55 1.66 6.88
CA ARG A 3 13.70 0.95 5.61
C ARG A 3 12.54 -0.01 5.31
N ARG A 4 11.91 -0.57 6.36
CA ARG A 4 10.73 -1.46 6.25
C ARG A 4 9.51 -0.75 5.68
N THR A 5 9.17 0.42 6.20
CA THR A 5 8.02 1.21 5.76
C THR A 5 8.16 1.65 4.30
N LEU A 6 9.39 1.94 3.86
CA LEU A 6 9.68 2.27 2.46
C LEU A 6 9.49 1.07 1.52
N ILE A 7 9.95 -0.12 1.92
CA ILE A 7 9.79 -1.36 1.14
C ILE A 7 8.31 -1.72 1.02
N GLU A 8 7.55 -1.62 2.10
CA GLU A 8 6.11 -1.89 2.08
C GLU A 8 5.33 -0.89 1.22
N ALA A 9 5.69 0.40 1.29
CA ALA A 9 5.13 1.42 0.40
C ALA A 9 5.48 1.14 -1.07
N LEU A 10 6.71 0.70 -1.37
CA LEU A 10 7.12 0.32 -2.71
C LEU A 10 6.32 -0.89 -3.23
N HIS A 11 6.01 -1.84 -2.36
CA HIS A 11 5.22 -3.02 -2.69
C HIS A 11 3.75 -2.68 -3.00
N LEU A 12 3.15 -1.78 -2.21
CA LEU A 12 1.83 -1.20 -2.50
C LEU A 12 1.82 -0.53 -3.87
N LEU A 13 2.81 0.35 -4.12
CA LEU A 13 2.94 1.06 -5.40
C LEU A 13 3.11 0.09 -6.57
N ALA A 14 3.91 -0.96 -6.41
CA ALA A 14 4.09 -1.99 -7.44
C ALA A 14 2.77 -2.72 -7.76
N GLY A 15 1.97 -3.07 -6.75
CA GLY A 15 0.66 -3.70 -6.94
C GLY A 15 -0.33 -2.81 -7.69
N VAL A 16 -0.39 -1.51 -7.35
CA VAL A 16 -1.26 -0.54 -8.03
C VAL A 16 -0.82 -0.32 -9.48
N ILE A 17 0.48 -0.13 -9.70
CA ILE A 17 1.04 0.09 -11.05
C ILE A 17 0.80 -1.14 -11.93
N GLY A 18 1.05 -2.35 -11.41
CA GLY A 18 0.78 -3.60 -12.13
C GLY A 18 -0.69 -3.72 -12.54
N THR A 19 -1.61 -3.41 -11.62
CA THR A 19 -3.06 -3.43 -11.89
C THR A 19 -3.44 -2.43 -12.98
N MET A 20 -2.93 -1.19 -12.91
CA MET A 20 -3.21 -0.16 -13.91
C MET A 20 -2.64 -0.52 -15.29
N ALA A 21 -1.44 -1.12 -15.35
CA ALA A 21 -0.82 -1.54 -16.60
C ALA A 21 -1.67 -2.61 -17.31
N VAL A 22 -2.13 -3.61 -16.57
CA VAL A 22 -3.01 -4.68 -17.09
C VAL A 22 -4.35 -4.12 -17.54
N ALA A 23 -4.99 -3.27 -16.72
CA ALA A 23 -6.25 -2.63 -17.06
C ALA A 23 -6.14 -1.77 -18.33
N LYS A 24 -5.05 -1.02 -18.47
CA LYS A 24 -4.78 -0.20 -19.65
C LYS A 24 -4.58 -1.07 -20.90
N ALA A 25 -3.83 -2.16 -20.80
CA ALA A 25 -3.64 -3.10 -21.90
C ALA A 25 -4.96 -3.75 -22.32
N ALA A 26 -5.78 -4.18 -21.37
CA ALA A 26 -7.10 -4.75 -21.63
C ALA A 26 -8.05 -3.72 -22.27
N ALA A 27 -8.08 -2.47 -21.78
CA ALA A 27 -8.91 -1.38 -22.30
C ALA A 27 -8.47 -0.89 -23.70
N TRP A 28 -7.25 -1.23 -24.12
CA TRP A 28 -6.78 -1.04 -25.48
C TRP A 28 -7.22 -2.19 -26.39
N GLY A 29 -7.13 -3.44 -25.92
CA GLY A 29 -7.54 -4.63 -26.68
C GLY A 29 -9.05 -4.80 -26.87
N VAL A 30 -9.87 -4.36 -25.89
CA VAL A 30 -11.34 -4.48 -25.94
C VAL A 30 -12.00 -3.14 -25.59
N PRO A 31 -12.09 -2.19 -26.54
CA PRO A 31 -12.60 -0.84 -26.28
C PRO A 31 -14.06 -0.81 -25.82
N LEU A 32 -14.88 -1.76 -26.31
CA LEU A 32 -16.30 -1.86 -25.95
C LEU A 32 -16.51 -2.13 -24.45
N ALA A 33 -15.60 -2.88 -23.83
CA ALA A 33 -15.66 -3.24 -22.41
C ALA A 33 -14.86 -2.28 -21.51
N ARG A 34 -14.36 -1.16 -22.04
CA ARG A 34 -13.45 -0.24 -21.34
C ARG A 34 -14.00 0.20 -19.98
N VAL A 35 -15.29 0.50 -19.89
CA VAL A 35 -15.91 0.95 -18.62
C VAL A 35 -15.86 -0.14 -17.56
N ASP A 36 -16.22 -1.38 -17.91
CA ASP A 36 -16.21 -2.50 -16.97
C ASP A 36 -14.78 -2.88 -16.57
N ILE A 37 -13.83 -2.80 -17.50
CA ILE A 37 -12.40 -2.99 -17.20
C ILE A 37 -11.91 -2.00 -16.15
N TRP A 38 -12.25 -0.71 -16.28
CA TRP A 38 -11.87 0.30 -15.30
C TRP A 38 -12.59 0.11 -13.96
N ARG A 39 -13.85 -0.34 -13.95
CA ARG A 39 -14.57 -0.68 -12.71
C ARG A 39 -13.89 -1.82 -11.95
N VAL A 40 -13.58 -2.92 -12.64
CA VAL A 40 -12.89 -4.07 -12.05
C VAL A 40 -11.49 -3.68 -11.58
N ALA A 41 -10.74 -2.92 -12.40
CA ALA A 41 -9.44 -2.41 -12.01
C ALA A 41 -9.50 -1.56 -10.73
N GLY A 42 -10.53 -0.71 -10.60
CA GLY A 42 -10.77 0.06 -9.39
C GLY A 42 -11.01 -0.81 -8.16
N VAL A 43 -11.80 -1.89 -8.30
CA VAL A 43 -12.01 -2.87 -7.23
C VAL A 43 -10.71 -3.59 -6.86
N CYS A 44 -9.91 -4.00 -7.85
CA CYS A 44 -8.61 -4.62 -7.60
C CYS A 44 -7.64 -3.69 -6.85
N VAL A 45 -7.58 -2.42 -7.24
CA VAL A 45 -6.79 -1.40 -6.51
C VAL A 45 -7.26 -1.30 -5.07
N LEU A 46 -8.58 -1.25 -4.82
CA LEU A 46 -9.15 -1.24 -3.47
C LEU A 46 -8.69 -2.45 -2.64
N VAL A 47 -8.72 -3.66 -3.22
CA VAL A 47 -8.26 -4.87 -2.55
C VAL A 47 -6.77 -4.80 -2.22
N VAL A 48 -5.93 -4.34 -3.16
CA VAL A 48 -4.50 -4.15 -2.93
C VAL A 48 -4.27 -3.18 -1.77
N LEU A 49 -4.96 -2.04 -1.76
CA LEU A 49 -4.86 -1.06 -0.67
C LEU A 49 -5.23 -1.68 0.68
N LEU A 50 -6.38 -2.36 0.75
CA LEU A 50 -6.89 -3.00 1.98
C LEU A 50 -5.92 -4.06 2.50
N TRP A 51 -5.34 -4.87 1.62
CA TRP A 51 -4.41 -5.91 2.01
C TRP A 51 -3.10 -5.33 2.59
N SER A 52 -2.69 -4.17 2.08
CA SER A 52 -1.50 -3.46 2.54
C SER A 52 -1.69 -2.65 3.83
N VAL A 53 -2.92 -2.43 4.32
CA VAL A 53 -3.15 -1.70 5.58
C VAL A 53 -2.47 -2.39 6.78
N ARG A 54 -2.55 -3.73 6.85
CA ARG A 54 -2.00 -4.51 7.98
C ARG A 54 -0.48 -4.37 8.16
N PRO A 55 0.37 -4.55 7.13
CA PRO A 55 1.81 -4.36 7.25
C PRO A 55 2.18 -2.91 7.61
N LEU A 56 1.53 -1.92 6.99
CA LEU A 56 1.73 -0.49 7.31
C LEU A 56 1.45 -0.19 8.80
N LEU A 57 0.36 -0.74 9.35
CA LEU A 57 0.04 -0.58 10.77
C LEU A 57 1.07 -1.24 11.69
N LEU A 58 1.63 -2.40 11.30
CA LEU A 58 2.67 -3.09 12.05
C LEU A 58 3.99 -2.32 12.02
N ALA A 59 4.39 -1.80 10.85
CA ALA A 59 5.58 -0.97 10.71
C ALA A 59 5.47 0.34 11.50
N TRP A 60 4.31 1.03 11.40
CA TRP A 60 4.07 2.26 12.13
C TRP A 60 4.11 2.06 13.66
N ARG A 61 3.56 0.95 14.15
CA ARG A 61 3.63 0.56 15.57
C ARG A 61 5.05 0.24 16.03
N ALA A 62 5.85 -0.40 15.18
CA ALA A 62 7.25 -0.67 15.49
C ALA A 62 8.07 0.62 15.62
N ASP A 63 7.78 1.62 14.77
CA ASP A 63 8.48 2.91 14.82
C ASP A 63 8.09 3.77 16.04
N HIS A 64 6.80 3.82 16.38
CA HIS A 64 6.31 4.69 17.46
C HIS A 64 6.33 4.04 18.84
N GLY A 65 6.50 2.71 18.91
CA GLY A 65 6.61 1.97 20.18
C GLY A 65 7.92 2.25 20.93
N ASP A 66 9.03 2.42 20.22
CA ASP A 66 10.35 2.68 20.82
C ASP A 66 10.49 4.10 21.38
N ASP A 67 9.91 5.10 20.71
CA ASP A 67 9.98 6.50 21.15
C ASP A 67 9.30 6.74 22.51
N GLY A 68 8.19 6.03 22.79
CA GLY A 68 7.48 6.11 24.06
C GLY A 68 8.25 5.48 25.23
N ALA A 69 8.91 4.35 24.98
CA ALA A 69 9.72 3.66 25.99
C ALA A 69 11.00 4.43 26.32
N LEU A 70 11.70 4.95 25.30
CA LEU A 70 12.90 5.76 25.47
C LEU A 70 12.60 7.10 26.17
N ARG A 71 11.46 7.73 25.88
CA ARG A 71 11.04 8.97 26.57
C ARG A 71 10.74 8.72 28.05
N LYS A 72 10.20 7.54 28.41
CA LYS A 72 9.93 7.14 29.79
C LYS A 72 11.22 6.88 30.58
N LEU A 73 12.24 6.31 29.94
CA LEU A 73 13.56 6.10 30.56
C LEU A 73 14.33 7.42 30.74
N ARG A 74 14.22 8.36 29.79
CA ARG A 74 14.90 9.65 29.85
C ARG A 74 14.26 10.66 30.82
N GLY A 75 12.98 10.50 31.15
CA GLY A 75 12.28 11.33 32.13
C GLY A 75 12.42 10.85 33.58
N ASN A 76 13.11 9.73 33.80
CA ASN A 76 13.30 9.10 35.11
C ASN A 76 14.78 9.17 35.58
N VAL A 77 15.57 10.03 34.93
CA VAL A 77 16.95 10.42 35.28
C VAL A 77 16.92 11.92 35.56
#